data_AF-A0ABD5M858-F1
#
_entry.id   AF-A0ABD5M858-F1
#
_cell.length_a   1.000
_cell.length_b   1.000
_cell.length_c   1.000
_cell.angle_alpha   90.00
_cell.angle_beta   90.00
_cell.angle_gamma   90.00
#
_symmetry.space_group_name_H-M   'P 1'
#
loop_
_entity.id
_entity.type
_entity.pdbx_description
1 polymer ?
#
loop_
_entity_poly.entity_id
_entity_poly.type
_entity_poly.pdbx_seq_one_letter_code
_entity_poly.pdbx_strand_id
1 'polypeptide(L)'
;MDALRLERLAWAVVFAAVVAVFGTLLVVPDPTGAVAAGVALVAFAVVSVLAARFALGSIPRDAVVGDQTARYLTFFVVALALRVALGTLGFGGFAGAAVAFGAAWLAAMWGERLNPKRWGERGEGAA
;
A
#
# COMPACT_ATOMS: atom_id res chain seq x y z
N MET A 1 11.50 20.14 -1.29
CA MET A 1 11.63 18.67 -1.11
C MET A 1 11.08 18.01 -2.36
N ASP A 2 11.79 17.05 -2.96
CA ASP A 2 11.28 16.28 -4.11
C ASP A 2 9.94 15.64 -3.74
N ALA A 3 8.86 16.02 -4.42
CA ALA A 3 7.52 15.49 -4.15
C ALA A 3 7.47 13.95 -4.26
N LEU A 4 8.31 13.35 -5.10
CA LEU A 4 8.51 11.90 -5.18
C LEU A 4 9.02 11.30 -3.87
N ARG A 5 10.02 11.93 -3.24
CA ARG A 5 10.57 11.45 -1.96
C ARG A 5 9.52 11.53 -0.85
N LEU A 6 8.73 12.61 -0.84
CA LEU A 6 7.67 12.80 0.13
C LEU A 6 6.57 11.73 -0.03
N GLU A 7 6.15 11.44 -1.26
CA GLU A 7 5.21 10.36 -1.56
C GLU A 7 5.72 9.00 -1.06
N ARG A 8 6.99 8.68 -1.34
CA ARG A 8 7.62 7.41 -0.93
C ARG A 8 7.68 7.27 0.58
N LEU A 9 8.03 8.35 1.28
CA LEU A 9 8.07 8.38 2.74
C LEU A 9 6.68 8.25 3.36
N ALA A 10 5.69 8.98 2.82
CA ALA A 10 4.31 8.89 3.30
C ALA A 10 3.78 7.45 3.19
N TRP A 11 4.00 6.80 2.05
CA TRP A 11 3.55 5.43 1.86
C TRP A 11 4.38 4.39 2.65
N ALA A 12 5.67 4.64 2.88
CA ALA A 12 6.47 3.81 3.78
C ALA A 12 5.92 3.84 5.22
N VAL A 13 5.48 5.01 5.68
CA VAL A 13 4.81 5.17 6.99
C VAL A 13 3.49 4.41 7.02
N VAL A 14 2.64 4.56 6.00
CA VAL A 14 1.36 3.83 5.92
C VAL A 14 1.58 2.32 5.91
N PHE A 15 2.54 1.82 5.12
CA PHE A 15 2.91 0.42 5.08
C PHE A 15 3.38 -0.08 6.45
N ALA A 16 4.25 0.69 7.12
CA ALA A 16 4.75 0.34 8.44
C ALA A 16 3.63 0.29 9.48
N ALA A 17 2.65 1.19 9.42
CA ALA A 17 1.49 1.18 10.31
C ALA A 17 0.66 -0.11 10.12
N VAL A 18 0.40 -0.49 8.86
CA VAL A 18 -0.32 -1.73 8.53
C VAL A 18 0.44 -2.94 9.09
N VAL A 19 1.74 -3.07 8.81
CA VAL A 19 2.56 -4.19 9.30
C VAL A 19 2.62 -4.21 10.83
N ALA A 20 2.77 -3.06 11.48
CA ALA A 20 2.81 -2.98 12.93
C ALA A 20 1.49 -3.46 13.57
N VAL A 21 0.35 -3.04 13.03
CA VAL A 21 -0.97 -3.48 13.53
C VAL A 21 -1.12 -4.99 13.34
N PHE A 22 -0.99 -5.50 12.11
CA PHE A 22 -1.19 -6.92 11.84
C PHE A 22 -0.14 -7.81 12.52
N GLY A 23 1.12 -7.38 12.55
CA GLY A 23 2.18 -8.09 13.26
C GLY A 23 1.91 -8.18 14.75
N THR A 24 1.44 -7.11 15.37
CA THR A 24 1.07 -7.12 16.80
C THR A 24 -0.09 -8.06 17.07
N LEU A 25 -1.15 -8.02 16.24
CA LEU A 25 -2.30 -8.93 16.36
C LEU A 25 -1.93 -10.41 16.22
N LEU A 26 -0.86 -10.73 15.49
CA LEU A 26 -0.39 -12.10 15.29
C LEU A 26 0.52 -12.60 16.41
N VAL A 27 1.29 -11.71 17.02
CA VAL A 27 2.35 -12.08 18.00
C VAL A 27 1.86 -11.94 19.43
N VAL A 28 0.96 -10.99 19.72
CA VAL A 28 0.51 -10.70 21.07
C VAL A 28 -0.84 -11.39 21.32
N PRO A 29 -0.93 -12.32 22.30
CA PRO A 29 -2.16 -13.06 22.60
C PRO A 29 -3.31 -12.17 23.05
N ASP A 30 -2.99 -11.11 23.81
CA ASP A 30 -3.92 -10.04 24.17
C ASP A 30 -3.49 -8.74 23.47
N PRO A 31 -4.12 -8.38 22.35
CA PRO A 31 -3.76 -7.18 21.60
C PRO A 31 -4.24 -5.88 22.29
N THR A 32 -4.85 -5.98 23.47
CA THR A 32 -5.31 -4.82 24.24
C THR A 32 -4.35 -4.49 25.38
N GLY A 33 -4.05 -3.20 25.56
CA GLY A 33 -3.21 -2.71 26.67
C GLY A 33 -1.79 -2.26 26.30
N ALA A 34 -1.04 -1.86 27.32
CA ALA A 34 0.23 -1.13 27.15
C ALA A 34 1.34 -1.96 26.50
N VAL A 35 1.38 -3.27 26.74
CA VAL A 35 2.38 -4.17 26.13
C VAL A 35 2.16 -4.27 24.62
N ALA A 36 0.93 -4.49 24.17
CA ALA A 36 0.59 -4.52 22.76
C ALA A 36 0.89 -3.18 22.08
N ALA A 37 0.57 -2.06 22.73
CA ALA A 37 0.91 -0.73 22.24
C ALA A 37 2.43 -0.53 22.11
N GLY A 38 3.21 -0.98 23.10
CA GLY A 38 4.67 -0.92 23.06
C GLY A 38 5.26 -1.74 21.90
N VAL A 39 4.79 -2.98 21.71
CA VAL A 39 5.21 -3.85 20.60
C VAL A 39 4.87 -3.22 19.25
N ALA A 40 3.65 -2.69 19.09
CA ALA A 40 3.23 -2.02 17.88
C ALA A 40 4.09 -0.80 17.56
N LEU A 41 4.42 0.03 18.56
CA LEU A 41 5.28 1.20 18.39
C LEU A 41 6.70 0.81 17.98
N VAL A 42 7.27 -0.22 18.59
CA VAL A 42 8.61 -0.72 18.24
C VAL A 42 8.62 -1.28 16.82
N ALA A 43 7.64 -2.13 16.47
CA ALA A 43 7.50 -2.66 15.12
C ALA A 43 7.34 -1.54 14.09
N PHE A 44 6.47 -0.56 14.37
CA PHE A 44 6.29 0.61 13.52
C PHE A 44 7.58 1.40 13.31
N ALA A 45 8.32 1.69 14.39
CA ALA A 45 9.57 2.43 14.32
C ALA A 45 10.62 1.70 13.47
N VAL A 46 10.78 0.39 13.65
CA VAL A 46 11.73 -0.42 12.88
C VAL A 46 11.30 -0.51 11.41
N VAL A 47 10.04 -0.89 11.15
CA VAL A 47 9.54 -1.11 9.79
C VAL A 47 9.49 0.20 9.00
N SER A 48 9.12 1.32 9.62
CA SER A 48 9.07 2.62 8.92
C SER A 48 10.45 3.06 8.43
N VAL A 49 11.50 2.88 9.23
CA VAL A 49 12.88 3.18 8.83
C VAL A 49 13.34 2.27 7.69
N LEU A 50 13.08 0.96 7.78
CA LEU A 50 13.43 0.01 6.72
C LEU A 50 12.66 0.31 5.43
N ALA A 51 11.34 0.47 5.52
CA ALA A 51 10.47 0.78 4.39
C ALA A 51 10.88 2.10 3.72
N ALA A 52 11.21 3.13 4.50
CA ALA A 52 11.70 4.40 3.96
C ALA A 52 13.01 4.22 3.21
N ARG A 53 13.97 3.46 3.76
CA ARG A 53 15.24 3.17 3.07
C ARG A 53 15.04 2.44 1.76
N PHE A 54 14.22 1.39 1.74
CA PHE A 54 13.92 0.65 0.52
C PHE A 54 13.15 1.48 -0.50
N ALA A 55 12.13 2.21 -0.07
CA ALA A 55 11.31 3.04 -0.95
C ALA A 55 12.13 4.16 -1.60
N LEU A 56 13.05 4.79 -0.87
CA LEU A 56 13.92 5.83 -1.42
C LEU A 56 15.04 5.27 -2.28
N GLY A 57 15.56 4.08 -1.96
CA GLY A 57 16.61 3.41 -2.73
C GLY A 57 16.13 2.77 -4.04
N SER A 58 14.82 2.65 -4.24
CA SER A 58 14.23 1.93 -5.38
C SER A 58 13.46 2.83 -6.36
N ILE A 59 13.64 4.16 -6.29
CA ILE A 59 12.93 5.11 -7.15
C ILE A 59 13.35 4.90 -8.62
N PRO A 60 12.43 4.48 -9.52
CA PRO A 60 12.71 4.37 -10.94
C PRO A 60 13.05 5.73 -11.57
N ARG A 61 13.85 5.72 -12.64
CA ARG A 61 14.26 6.96 -13.34
C ARG A 61 13.10 7.68 -14.02
N ASP A 62 12.06 6.95 -14.40
CA ASP A 62 10.85 7.41 -15.08
C ASP A 62 9.66 7.58 -14.11
N ALA A 63 9.93 7.65 -12.79
CA ALA A 63 8.89 7.77 -11.79
C ALA A 63 8.25 9.16 -11.82
N VAL A 64 6.92 9.19 -11.90
CA VAL A 64 6.13 10.42 -11.83
C VAL A 64 5.46 10.49 -10.46
N VAL A 65 5.38 11.69 -9.89
CA VAL A 65 4.68 11.92 -8.61
C VAL A 65 3.23 11.44 -8.75
N GLY A 66 2.76 10.67 -7.78
CA GLY A 66 1.41 10.10 -7.78
C GLY A 66 1.33 8.68 -8.32
N ASP A 67 2.39 8.13 -8.93
CA ASP A 67 2.38 6.76 -9.45
C ASP A 67 2.19 5.74 -8.35
N GLN A 68 2.89 5.90 -7.22
CA GLN A 68 2.76 4.99 -6.09
C GLN A 68 1.38 5.08 -5.47
N THR A 69 0.87 6.30 -5.32
CA THR A 69 -0.48 6.58 -4.82
C THR A 69 -1.53 5.94 -5.70
N ALA A 70 -1.44 6.11 -7.03
CA ALA A 70 -2.39 5.52 -7.97
C ALA A 70 -2.36 4.00 -7.92
N ARG A 71 -1.18 3.37 -7.86
CA ARG A 71 -1.02 1.91 -7.73
C ARG A 71 -1.67 1.40 -6.44
N TYR A 72 -1.41 2.02 -5.29
CA TYR A 72 -1.98 1.56 -4.02
C TYR A 72 -3.47 1.86 -3.88
N LEU A 73 -3.95 3.00 -4.34
CA LEU A 73 -5.40 3.26 -4.36
C LEU A 73 -6.11 2.24 -5.25
N THR A 74 -5.56 1.95 -6.43
CA THR A 74 -6.09 0.89 -7.30
C THR A 74 -6.13 -0.44 -6.58
N PHE A 75 -5.03 -0.81 -5.92
CA PHE A 75 -4.96 -2.04 -5.11
C PHE A 75 -6.07 -2.07 -4.05
N PHE A 76 -6.15 -1.06 -3.17
CA PHE A 76 -7.08 -1.07 -2.05
C PHE A 76 -8.54 -1.03 -2.51
N VAL A 77 -8.86 -0.21 -3.51
CA VAL A 77 -10.23 -0.12 -4.05
C VAL A 77 -10.66 -1.46 -4.64
N VAL A 78 -9.82 -2.09 -5.48
CA VAL A 78 -10.14 -3.38 -6.09
C VAL A 78 -10.20 -4.50 -5.04
N ALA A 79 -9.25 -4.53 -4.11
CA ALA A 79 -9.23 -5.53 -3.04
C ALA A 79 -10.49 -5.45 -2.18
N LEU A 80 -10.87 -4.23 -1.76
CA LEU A 80 -12.04 -4.02 -0.93
C LEU A 80 -13.33 -4.34 -1.69
N ALA A 81 -13.47 -3.85 -2.92
CA ALA A 81 -14.65 -4.10 -3.75
C ALA A 81 -14.85 -5.61 -3.99
N LEU A 82 -13.79 -6.33 -4.36
CA LEU A 82 -13.85 -7.78 -4.55
C LEU A 82 -14.09 -8.52 -3.23
N ARG A 83 -13.48 -8.08 -2.13
CA ARG A 83 -13.68 -8.71 -0.83
C ARG A 83 -15.15 -8.62 -0.37
N VAL A 84 -15.78 -7.47 -0.59
CA VAL A 84 -17.20 -7.25 -0.31
C VAL A 84 -18.05 -8.10 -1.26
N ALA A 85 -17.81 -8.03 -2.56
CA ALA A 85 -18.57 -8.79 -3.56
C ALA A 85 -18.51 -10.32 -3.30
N LEU A 86 -17.31 -10.87 -3.13
CA LEU A 86 -17.12 -12.29 -2.81
C LEU A 86 -17.77 -12.66 -1.47
N GLY A 87 -17.70 -11.77 -0.48
CA GLY A 87 -18.41 -11.93 0.79
C GLY A 87 -19.92 -12.04 0.61
N THR A 88 -20.53 -11.20 -0.22
CA THR A 88 -21.98 -11.25 -0.50
C THR A 88 -22.41 -12.50 -1.26
N LEU A 89 -21.49 -13.12 -2.01
CA LEU A 89 -21.73 -14.35 -2.77
C LEU A 89 -21.45 -15.63 -1.95
N GLY A 90 -21.12 -15.50 -0.66
CA GLY A 90 -20.82 -16.64 0.21
C GLY A 90 -19.36 -17.14 0.13
N PHE A 91 -18.52 -16.53 -0.72
CA PHE A 91 -17.07 -16.80 -0.77
C PHE A 91 -16.31 -16.03 0.31
N GLY A 92 -16.78 -16.14 1.55
CA GLY A 92 -16.09 -15.62 2.71
C GLY A 92 -14.78 -16.36 3.03
N GLY A 93 -14.00 -15.81 3.96
CA GLY A 93 -12.80 -16.46 4.48
C GLY A 93 -11.53 -16.26 3.64
N PHE A 94 -10.55 -17.13 3.88
CA PHE A 94 -9.19 -16.97 3.35
C PHE A 94 -9.12 -17.07 1.82
N ALA A 95 -9.81 -18.03 1.21
CA ALA A 95 -9.78 -18.22 -0.24
C ALA A 95 -10.33 -16.97 -0.98
N GLY A 96 -11.46 -16.43 -0.53
CA GLY A 96 -12.00 -15.18 -1.08
C GLY A 96 -11.08 -13.98 -0.87
N ALA A 97 -10.40 -13.89 0.28
CA ALA A 97 -9.41 -12.85 0.54
C ALA A 97 -8.18 -12.97 -0.37
N ALA A 98 -7.68 -14.19 -0.61
CA ALA A 98 -6.56 -14.45 -1.50
C ALA A 98 -6.89 -14.11 -2.96
N VAL A 99 -8.09 -14.44 -3.44
CA VAL A 99 -8.56 -14.05 -4.78
C VAL A 99 -8.67 -12.53 -4.91
N ALA A 100 -9.29 -11.87 -3.93
CA ALA A 100 -9.41 -10.41 -3.92
C ALA A 100 -8.03 -9.73 -3.93
N PHE A 101 -7.08 -10.24 -3.12
CA PHE A 101 -5.70 -9.77 -3.09
C PHE A 101 -5.01 -9.95 -4.45
N GLY A 102 -5.07 -11.14 -5.04
CA GLY A 102 -4.42 -11.44 -6.31
C GLY A 102 -4.93 -10.57 -7.45
N ALA A 103 -6.26 -10.42 -7.56
CA ALA A 103 -6.87 -9.56 -8.57
C ALA A 103 -6.52 -8.07 -8.35
N ALA A 104 -6.51 -7.60 -7.10
CA ALA A 104 -6.07 -6.26 -6.77
C ALA A 104 -4.60 -6.02 -7.11
N TRP A 105 -3.73 -7.00 -6.85
CA TRP A 105 -2.31 -6.93 -7.20
C TRP A 105 -2.13 -6.77 -8.72
N LEU A 106 -2.83 -7.59 -9.50
CA LEU A 106 -2.81 -7.48 -10.97
C LEU A 106 -3.34 -6.13 -11.46
N ALA A 107 -4.42 -5.61 -10.88
CA ALA A 107 -4.92 -4.28 -11.23
C ALA A 107 -3.91 -3.18 -10.89
N ALA A 108 -3.26 -3.27 -9.74
CA ALA A 108 -2.27 -2.31 -9.28
C ALA A 108 -1.02 -2.24 -10.17
N MET A 109 -0.64 -3.34 -10.84
CA MET A 109 0.45 -3.33 -11.82
C MET A 109 0.23 -2.32 -12.95
N TRP A 110 -1.03 -2.00 -13.25
CA TRP A 110 -1.40 -1.01 -14.26
C TRP A 110 -1.88 0.31 -13.65
N GLY A 111 -1.95 0.42 -12.33
CA GLY A 111 -2.57 1.54 -11.62
C GLY A 111 -1.89 2.89 -11.86
N GLU A 112 -0.59 2.91 -12.17
CA GLU A 112 0.10 4.16 -12.52
C GLU A 112 -0.45 4.81 -13.80
N ARG A 113 -1.07 4.03 -14.70
CA ARG A 113 -1.69 4.58 -15.91
C ARG A 113 -2.90 5.44 -15.59
N LEU A 114 -3.44 5.33 -14.39
CA LEU A 114 -4.54 6.16 -13.89
C LEU A 114 -4.04 7.48 -13.27
N ASN A 115 -2.72 7.69 -13.17
CA ASN A 115 -2.15 8.94 -12.67
C ASN A 115 -2.41 10.08 -13.68
N PRO A 116 -3.23 11.10 -13.34
CA PRO A 116 -3.53 12.20 -14.25
C PRO A 116 -2.29 12.99 -14.67
N LYS A 117 -1.25 13.03 -13.81
CA LYS A 117 0.00 13.73 -14.12
C LYS A 117 0.75 13.09 -15.30
N ARG A 118 0.67 11.77 -15.45
CA ARG A 118 1.22 11.06 -16.62
C ARG A 118 0.46 11.35 -17.92
N TRP A 119 -0.79 11.78 -17.84
CA TRP A 119 -1.57 12.13 -19.02
C TRP A 119 -1.13 13.49 -19.59
N GLY A 120 -0.81 14.45 -18.70
CA GLY A 120 -0.27 15.76 -19.10
C GLY A 120 1.08 15.66 -19.81
N GLU A 121 2.03 14.91 -19.24
CA GLU A 121 3.38 14.73 -19.83
C GLU A 121 3.36 13.99 -21.19
N ARG A 122 2.39 13.10 -21.42
CA ARG A 122 2.19 12.47 -22.74
C ARG A 122 1.57 13.43 -23.77
N GLY A 123 0.76 14.39 -23.33
CA GLY A 123 0.14 15.39 -24.21
C GLY A 123 1.15 16.44 -24.69
N GLU A 124 2.10 16.82 -23.84
CA GLU A 124 3.14 17.82 -24.18
C GLU A 124 4.23 17.27 -25.10
N GLY A 125 4.49 15.95 -25.12
CA GLY A 125 5.40 15.32 -26.07
C GLY A 125 4.81 15.08 -27.47
N ALA A 126 3.55 15.47 -27.71
CA ALA A 126 2.84 15.33 -28.97
C ALA A 126 2.53 16.69 -29.65
N ALA A 127 3.11 17.78 -29.15
CA ALA A 127 2.99 19.14 -29.70
C ALA A 127 4.29 19.60 -30.38
#